data_AF-A0A5B1QG32-F1
#
_entry.id   AF-A0A5B1QG32-F1
#
_cell.length_a   1.000
_cell.length_b   1.000
_cell.length_c   1.000
_cell.angle_alpha   90.00
_cell.angle_beta   90.00
_cell.angle_gamma   90.00
#
_symmetry.space_group_name_H-M   'P 1'
#
loop_
_entity.id
_entity.type
_entity.pdbx_description
1 polymer ?
#
loop_
_entity_poly.entity_id
_entity_poly.type
_entity_poly.pdbx_seq_one_letter_code
_entity_poly.pdbx_strand_id
1 'polypeptide(L)' 'LWPEEEKLFMNVMCLNEDALAFEETDRGTFKESYFSPYIIPTVPHVPWAYKNIPIPPGIKDKVIELLKEKIKAGVYE' A
#
# COMPACT_ATOMS: atom_id res chain seq x y z
N LEU A 1 -14.59 26.54 -14.39
CA LEU A 1 -14.24 25.81 -15.63
C LEU A 1 -15.44 25.87 -16.55
N TRP A 2 -15.27 25.63 -17.86
CA TRP A 2 -16.42 25.48 -18.73
C TRP A 2 -17.10 24.12 -18.46
N PRO A 3 -18.44 24.02 -18.55
CA PRO A 3 -19.17 22.77 -18.31
C PRO A 3 -18.65 21.58 -19.13
N GLU A 4 -18.20 21.84 -20.35
CA GLU A 4 -17.66 20.85 -21.28
C GLU A 4 -16.29 20.32 -20.85
N GLU A 5 -15.44 21.17 -20.24
CA GLU A 5 -14.15 20.76 -19.71
C GLU A 5 -14.31 19.85 -18.49
N GLU A 6 -15.27 20.17 -17.61
CA GLU A 6 -15.59 19.34 -16.44
C GLU A 6 -16.10 17.96 -16.87
N LYS A 7 -16.94 17.90 -17.91
CA LYS A 7 -17.43 16.65 -18.49
C LYS A 7 -16.31 15.81 -19.11
N LEU A 8 -15.36 16.46 -19.81
CA LEU A 8 -14.21 15.77 -20.37
C LEU A 8 -13.32 15.19 -19.26
N PHE A 9 -13.07 15.96 -18.20
CA PHE A 9 -12.28 15.51 -17.07
C PHE A 9 -12.90 14.29 -16.38
N MET A 10 -14.20 14.34 -16.08
CA MET A 10 -14.95 13.21 -15.51
C MET A 10 -14.84 11.95 -16.39
N ASN A 11 -14.98 12.10 -17.71
CA ASN A 11 -14.86 10.98 -18.64
C ASN A 11 -13.45 10.37 -18.61
N VAL A 12 -12.40 11.19 -18.60
CA VAL A 12 -11.00 10.70 -18.51
C VAL A 12 -10.76 9.97 -17.19
N MET A 13 -11.30 10.49 -16.07
CA MET A 13 -11.17 9.85 -14.76
C MET A 13 -11.84 8.47 -14.73
N CYS A 14 -13.08 8.36 -15.22
CA CYS A 14 -13.78 7.07 -15.29
C CYS A 14 -13.08 6.08 -16.24
N LEU A 15 -12.53 6.55 -17.37
CA LEU A 15 -11.80 5.69 -18.30
C LEU A 15 -10.48 5.14 -17.72
N ASN A 16 -9.91 5.81 -16.72
CA ASN A 16 -8.64 5.44 -16.09
C ASN A 16 -8.83 5.14 -14.60
N GLU A 17 -10.03 4.70 -14.19
CA GLU A 17 -10.34 4.49 -12.77
C GLU A 17 -9.41 3.46 -12.12
N ASP A 18 -9.03 2.41 -12.84
CA ASP A 18 -8.08 1.38 -12.39
C ASP A 18 -6.66 1.90 -12.13
N ALA A 19 -6.31 3.09 -12.64
CA ALA A 19 -5.01 3.72 -12.39
C ALA A 19 -4.97 4.45 -11.04
N LEU A 20 -6.11 4.60 -10.36
CA LEU A 20 -6.26 5.30 -9.10
C LEU A 20 -6.55 4.29 -7.98
N ALA A 21 -5.81 4.39 -6.88
CA ALA A 21 -6.07 3.57 -5.70
C ALA A 21 -6.98 4.33 -4.73
N PHE A 22 -8.18 3.79 -4.47
CA PHE A 22 -9.12 4.35 -3.50
C PHE A 22 -9.08 3.57 -2.19
N GLU A 23 -8.93 2.25 -2.27
CA GLU A 23 -8.75 1.36 -1.13
C GLU A 23 -7.32 0.78 -1.08
N GLU A 24 -6.88 0.28 0.08
CA GLU A 24 -5.56 -0.34 0.22
C GLU A 24 -5.41 -1.60 -0.67
N THR A 25 -6.52 -2.23 -1.08
CA THR A 25 -6.53 -3.35 -2.03
C THR A 25 -6.29 -2.94 -3.48
N ASP A 26 -6.58 -1.68 -3.84
CA ASP A 26 -6.35 -1.15 -5.19
C ASP A 26 -4.88 -0.75 -5.39
N ARG A 27 -4.11 -0.73 -4.29
CA ARG A 27 -2.70 -0.43 -4.29
C ARG A 27 -1.94 -1.51 -5.06
N GLY A 28 -1.57 -1.18 -6.30
CA GLY A 28 -0.73 -2.05 -7.13
C GLY A 28 0.67 -2.27 -6.55
N THR A 29 1.25 -3.42 -6.90
CA THR A 29 2.66 -3.74 -6.68
C THR A 29 3.44 -3.69 -7.99
N PHE A 30 4.76 -3.56 -7.91
CA PHE A 30 5.58 -3.63 -9.12
C PHE A 30 5.49 -5.04 -9.72
N LYS A 31 5.19 -5.09 -11.02
CA LYS A 31 5.09 -6.34 -11.75
C LYS A 31 6.45 -7.03 -11.83
N GLU A 32 6.53 -8.27 -11.37
CA GLU A 32 7.77 -9.08 -11.31
C GLU A 32 8.42 -9.28 -12.69
N SER A 33 7.65 -9.20 -13.78
CA SER A 33 8.20 -9.30 -15.13
C SER A 33 9.12 -8.12 -15.52
N TYR A 34 9.00 -6.99 -14.82
CA TYR A 34 9.78 -5.78 -15.08
C TYR A 34 10.81 -5.49 -13.98
N PHE A 35 10.54 -5.90 -12.74
CA PHE A 35 11.37 -5.60 -11.58
C PHE A 35 11.73 -6.88 -10.83
N SER A 36 13.03 -7.13 -10.63
CA SER A 36 13.49 -8.20 -9.75
C SER A 36 13.29 -7.81 -8.28
N PRO A 37 13.14 -8.79 -7.37
CA PRO A 37 13.14 -8.52 -5.93
C PRO A 37 14.39 -7.74 -5.50
N TYR A 38 14.20 -6.81 -4.57
CA TYR A 38 15.31 -6.01 -4.05
C TYR A 38 16.14 -6.83 -3.05
N ILE A 39 17.46 -6.89 -3.28
CA ILE A 39 18.41 -7.53 -2.37
C ILE A 39 19.00 -6.44 -1.47
N ILE A 40 18.70 -6.50 -0.18
CA ILE A 40 19.27 -5.57 0.80
C ILE A 40 20.76 -5.93 0.99
N PRO A 41 21.71 -5.02 0.69
CA PRO A 41 23.11 -5.28 0.94
C PRO A 41 23.36 -5.31 2.45
N THR A 42 24.01 -6.37 2.93
CA THR A 42 24.30 -6.55 4.36
C THR A 42 25.82 -6.64 4.59
N VAL A 43 26.25 -6.16 5.76
CA VAL A 43 27.59 -6.44 6.29
C VAL A 43 27.51 -7.67 7.20
N PRO A 44 28.61 -8.40 7.45
CA PRO A 44 28.59 -9.50 8.42
C PRO A 44 28.11 -9.03 9.79
N HIS A 45 26.95 -9.52 10.23
CA HIS A 45 26.34 -9.22 11.52
C HIS A 45 25.63 -10.45 12.08
N VAL A 46 25.39 -10.46 13.39
CA VAL A 46 24.56 -11.47 14.04
C VAL A 46 23.12 -10.96 14.02
N PRO A 47 22.13 -11.77 13.57
CA PRO A 47 20.73 -11.39 13.67
C PRO A 47 20.36 -11.08 15.12
N TRP A 48 19.70 -9.95 15.37
CA TRP A 48 19.23 -9.59 16.71
C TRP A 48 17.71 -9.35 16.69
N ALA A 49 17.07 -9.66 17.81
CA ALA A 49 15.67 -9.35 18.05
C ALA A 49 15.58 -8.47 19.30
N TYR A 50 14.93 -7.33 19.17
CA TYR A 50 14.61 -6.45 20.30
C TYR A 50 13.14 -6.64 20.71
N LYS A 51 12.82 -6.37 21.97
CA LYS A 51 11.44 -6.46 22.45
C LYS A 51 10.55 -5.41 21.76
N ASN A 52 9.39 -5.83 21.26
CA ASN A 52 8.42 -4.92 20.64
C ASN A 52 7.95 -3.83 21.61
N ILE A 53 7.78 -2.62 21.09
CA ILE A 53 7.24 -1.48 21.83
C ILE A 53 5.74 -1.74 22.08
N PRO A 54 5.23 -1.57 23.32
CA PRO A 54 3.82 -1.75 23.61
C PRO A 54 2.94 -0.76 22.82
N ILE A 55 1.82 -1.26 22.27
CA ILE A 55 0.85 -0.42 21.57
C ILE A 55 -0.08 0.24 22.61
N PRO A 56 -0.25 1.58 22.59
CA PRO A 56 -1.20 2.26 23.46
C PRO A 56 -2.64 1.75 23.28
N PRO A 57 -3.42 1.56 24.36
CA PRO A 57 -4.78 1.02 24.27
C PRO A 57 -5.70 1.81 23.33
N GLY A 58 -5.60 3.14 23.31
CA GLY A 58 -6.45 4.01 22.49
C GLY A 58 -6.26 3.91 20.98
N ILE A 59 -5.16 3.30 20.51
CA ILE A 59 -4.91 3.09 19.07
C ILE A 59 -4.91 1.61 18.68
N LYS A 60 -5.08 0.70 19.64
CA LYS A 60 -4.91 -0.74 19.43
C LYS A 60 -5.82 -1.25 18.31
N ASP A 61 -7.10 -0.89 18.33
CA ASP A 61 -8.06 -1.39 17.35
C ASP A 61 -7.77 -0.89 15.94
N LYS A 62 -7.36 0.39 15.81
CA LYS A 62 -6.94 0.98 14.53
C LYS A 62 -5.71 0.27 13.94
N VAL A 63 -4.75 -0.09 14.80
CA VAL A 63 -3.56 -0.83 14.35
C VAL A 63 -3.94 -2.23 13.88
N ILE A 64 -4.86 -2.89 14.58
CA ILE A 64 -5.36 -4.22 14.18
C ILE A 64 -6.08 -4.15 12.83
N GLU A 65 -6.91 -3.12 12.62
CA GLU A 65 -7.61 -2.90 11.35
C GLU A 65 -6.62 -2.68 10.19
N LEU A 66 -5.65 -1.78 10.36
CA LEU A 66 -4.60 -1.52 9.38
C LEU A 66 -3.82 -2.80 9.02
N LEU A 67 -3.50 -3.64 10.01
CA LEU A 67 -2.78 -4.89 9.77
C LEU A 67 -3.62 -5.87 8.95
N LYS A 68 -4.92 -5.96 9.22
CA LYS A 68 -5.84 -6.81 8.43
C LYS A 68 -5.96 -6.33 7.00
N GLU A 69 -6.05 -5.02 6.78
CA GLU A 69 -6.09 -4.43 5.43
C GLU A 69 -4.83 -4.76 4.63
N LYS A 70 -3.66 -4.66 5.25
CA LYS A 70 -2.38 -5.00 4.60
C LYS A 70 -2.24 -6.49 4.26
N ILE A 71 -2.77 -7.37 5.10
CA ILE A 71 -2.85 -8.81 4.81
C ILE A 71 -3.83 -9.05 3.65
N LYS A 72 -5.00 -8.40 3.66
CA LYS A 72 -5.99 -8.50 2.56
C LYS A 72 -5.40 -8.01 1.22
N ALA A 73 -4.58 -6.96 1.25
CA ALA A 73 -3.86 -6.44 0.08
C ALA A 73 -2.69 -7.33 -0.38
N GLY A 74 -2.34 -8.40 0.36
CA GLY A 74 -1.25 -9.31 0.01
C GLY A 74 0.15 -8.72 0.22
N VAL A 75 0.27 -7.61 0.95
CA VAL A 75 1.56 -6.96 1.25
C VAL A 75 2.27 -7.69 2.40
N TYR A 76 1.50 -8.19 3.36
CA TYR A 76 1.99 -8.97 4.48
C TYR A 76 1.49 -10.40 4.37
N GLU A 77 2.39 -11.35 4.67
CA GLU A 77 2.14 -12.79 4.75
C GLU A 77 1.82 -13.23 6.19
#